data_AF-A0AA85AJV8-F1
#
_entry.id   AF-A0AA85AJV8-F1
#
_cell.length_a   1.000
_cell.length_b   1.000
_cell.length_c   1.000
_cell.angle_alpha   90.00
_cell.angle_beta   90.00
_cell.angle_gamma   90.00
#
_symmetry.space_group_name_H-M   'P 1'
#
loop_
_entity.id
_entity.type
_entity.pdbx_description
1 polymer ?
#
loop_
_entity_poly.entity_id
_entity_poly.type
_entity_poly.pdbx_seq_one_letter_code
_entity_poly.pdbx_strand_id
1 'polypeptide(L)'
;MNKKVICLFDVDGTLTKPRNIISDHMTECLLKLCANIPLAVVSGSDFQKVSSQIGTFVTEKFSYIFSENGLVVHSYGQKIKSTNIVEHVGEDILQRFINFCLQYMSNIWLPRKRGNFIEFRNGLINVCPVGRSCSQKERDEFAEYDAAFHNRLSNSFPLSLIVKLLNRWRYCNLSTCFTDSCTI
;
A
#
# COMPACT_ATOMS: atom_id res chain seq x y z
N MET A 1 5.51 -18.06 33.65
CA MET A 1 6.20 -17.86 32.34
C MET A 1 5.49 -16.74 31.62
N ASN A 2 6.08 -15.53 31.57
CA ASN A 2 5.56 -14.43 30.76
C ASN A 2 5.81 -14.76 29.29
N LYS A 3 4.83 -15.41 28.63
CA LYS A 3 4.88 -15.51 27.18
C LYS A 3 4.81 -14.07 26.65
N LYS A 4 5.84 -13.64 25.92
CA LYS A 4 5.88 -12.37 25.19
C LYS A 4 4.92 -12.46 23.99
N VAL A 5 3.62 -12.45 24.25
CA VAL A 5 2.57 -12.52 23.23
C VAL A 5 2.08 -11.10 22.95
N ILE A 6 1.86 -10.82 21.67
CA ILE A 6 1.14 -9.64 21.20
C ILE A 6 0.00 -10.11 20.30
N CYS A 7 -1.17 -9.49 20.41
CA CYS A 7 -2.28 -9.74 19.50
C CYS A 7 -2.24 -8.69 18.38
N LEU A 8 -1.99 -9.13 17.15
CA LEU A 8 -1.99 -8.28 15.97
C LEU A 8 -3.28 -8.49 15.18
N PHE A 9 -3.98 -7.41 14.86
CA PHE A 9 -5.23 -7.44 14.10
C PHE A 9 -5.12 -6.63 12.81
N ASP A 10 -5.79 -7.09 11.76
CA ASP A 10 -6.17 -6.23 10.64
C ASP A 10 -7.34 -5.31 11.05
N VAL A 11 -7.65 -4.27 10.28
CA VAL A 11 -8.71 -3.30 10.58
C VAL A 11 -10.02 -3.68 9.88
N ASP A 12 -10.09 -3.42 8.57
CA ASP A 12 -11.31 -3.55 7.78
C ASP A 12 -11.70 -5.04 7.64
N GLY A 13 -12.93 -5.37 8.04
CA GLY A 13 -13.43 -6.75 8.02
C GLY A 13 -12.97 -7.62 9.18
N THR A 14 -12.03 -7.14 10.01
CA THR A 14 -11.55 -7.86 11.22
C THR A 14 -12.02 -7.17 12.49
N LEU A 15 -11.61 -5.93 12.73
CA LEU A 15 -12.05 -5.13 13.88
C LEU A 15 -13.31 -4.33 13.57
N THR A 16 -13.49 -3.92 12.32
CA THR A 16 -14.65 -3.14 11.86
C THR A 16 -15.37 -3.86 10.74
N LYS A 17 -16.64 -3.52 10.53
CA LYS A 17 -17.27 -3.82 9.23
C LYS A 17 -16.54 -3.01 8.15
N PRO A 18 -16.41 -3.51 6.91
CA PRO A 18 -15.70 -2.81 5.85
C PRO A 18 -16.13 -1.34 5.74
N ARG A 19 -15.16 -0.41 5.78
CA ARG A 19 -15.37 1.04 5.67
C ARG A 19 -16.26 1.67 6.76
N ASN A 20 -16.48 0.99 7.87
CA ASN A 20 -17.22 1.51 9.01
C ASN A 20 -16.30 1.75 10.21
N ILE A 21 -16.81 2.51 11.18
CA ILE A 21 -16.18 2.65 12.50
C ILE A 21 -16.37 1.38 13.33
N ILE A 22 -15.48 1.18 14.29
CA ILE A 22 -15.55 0.10 15.26
C ILE A 22 -16.83 0.22 16.10
N SER A 23 -17.43 -0.92 16.45
CA SER A 23 -18.59 -0.94 17.32
C SER A 23 -18.18 -0.81 18.79
N ASP A 24 -19.05 -0.23 19.62
CA ASP A 24 -18.82 -0.08 21.07
C ASP A 24 -18.53 -1.44 21.73
N HIS A 25 -19.26 -2.48 21.34
CA HIS A 25 -19.03 -3.85 21.81
C HIS A 25 -17.60 -4.33 21.50
N MET A 26 -17.09 -4.13 20.29
CA MET A 26 -15.74 -4.54 19.93
C MET A 26 -14.69 -3.71 20.68
N THR A 27 -14.94 -2.41 20.84
CA THR A 27 -14.09 -1.52 21.65
C THR A 27 -13.98 -2.02 23.09
N GLU A 28 -15.09 -2.39 23.73
CA GLU A 28 -15.07 -2.96 25.08
C GLU A 28 -14.29 -4.28 25.15
N CYS A 29 -14.44 -5.16 24.16
CA CYS A 29 -13.67 -6.40 24.07
C CYS A 29 -12.16 -6.12 24.00
N LEU A 30 -11.75 -5.17 23.14
CA LEU A 30 -10.34 -4.79 22.98
C LEU A 30 -9.78 -4.15 24.26
N LEU A 31 -10.54 -3.29 24.94
CA LEU A 31 -10.10 -2.68 26.20
C LEU A 31 -9.92 -3.72 27.32
N LYS A 32 -10.78 -4.75 27.40
CA LYS A 32 -10.60 -5.86 28.35
C LYS A 32 -9.36 -6.70 27.99
N LEU A 33 -9.11 -6.91 26.71
CA LEU A 33 -7.95 -7.68 26.23
C LEU A 33 -6.64 -6.92 26.48
N CYS A 34 -6.61 -5.61 26.23
CA CYS A 34 -5.40 -4.78 26.36
C CYS A 34 -4.89 -4.67 27.81
N ALA A 35 -5.73 -4.97 28.81
CA ALA A 35 -5.33 -5.05 30.20
C ALA A 35 -4.38 -6.23 30.50
N ASN A 36 -4.43 -7.28 29.67
CA ASN A 36 -3.68 -8.52 29.89
C ASN A 36 -2.63 -8.80 28.81
N ILE A 37 -2.90 -8.39 27.57
CA ILE A 37 -2.06 -8.69 26.41
C ILE A 37 -1.85 -7.40 25.60
N PRO A 38 -0.60 -7.04 25.24
CA PRO A 38 -0.32 -5.97 24.30
C PRO A 38 -1.08 -6.16 22.99
N LEU A 39 -1.71 -5.10 22.50
CA LEU A 39 -2.43 -5.12 21.23
C LEU A 39 -1.67 -4.34 20.17
N ALA A 40 -1.75 -4.82 18.93
CA ALA A 40 -1.30 -4.11 17.77
C ALA A 40 -2.31 -4.19 16.62
N VAL A 41 -2.24 -3.21 15.72
CA VAL A 41 -3.01 -3.18 14.47
C VAL A 41 -2.06 -3.09 13.30
N VAL A 42 -2.35 -3.80 12.21
CA VAL A 42 -1.71 -3.62 10.90
C VAL A 42 -2.76 -3.25 9.85
N SER A 43 -2.45 -2.29 8.98
CA SER A 43 -3.34 -1.92 7.88
C SER A 43 -2.53 -1.35 6.72
N GLY A 44 -3.01 -1.58 5.50
CA GLY A 44 -2.49 -0.91 4.29
C GLY A 44 -2.88 0.57 4.20
N SER A 45 -3.83 1.02 5.02
CA SER A 45 -4.27 2.41 5.08
C SER A 45 -3.27 3.31 5.83
N ASP A 46 -3.36 4.62 5.58
CA ASP A 46 -2.66 5.63 6.37
C ASP A 46 -3.17 5.69 7.82
N PHE A 47 -2.37 6.29 8.71
CA PHE A 47 -2.69 6.37 10.13
C PHE A 47 -3.99 7.12 10.43
N GLN A 48 -4.31 8.17 9.67
CA GLN A 48 -5.52 8.96 9.90
C GLN A 48 -6.78 8.11 9.66
N LYS A 49 -6.80 7.33 8.57
CA LYS A 49 -7.88 6.38 8.29
C LYS A 49 -7.99 5.32 9.38
N VAL A 50 -6.88 4.68 9.75
CA VAL A 50 -6.88 3.68 10.83
C VAL A 50 -7.45 4.29 12.11
N SER A 51 -6.95 5.45 12.53
CA SER A 51 -7.40 6.13 13.75
C SER A 51 -8.87 6.57 13.68
N SER A 52 -9.39 6.90 12.50
CA SER A 52 -10.81 7.25 12.34
C SER A 52 -11.72 6.03 12.49
N GLN A 53 -11.26 4.84 12.07
CA GLN A 53 -12.03 3.61 12.15
C GLN A 53 -12.02 3.00 13.55
N ILE A 54 -10.86 2.98 14.22
CA ILE A 54 -10.73 2.37 15.55
C ILE A 54 -11.01 3.37 16.69
N GLY A 55 -11.11 4.66 16.39
CA GLY A 55 -11.31 5.73 17.36
C GLY A 55 -10.02 6.12 18.10
N THR A 56 -9.78 7.43 18.25
CA THR A 56 -8.56 8.00 18.85
C THR A 56 -8.27 7.48 20.26
N PHE A 57 -9.30 7.32 21.09
CA PHE A 57 -9.13 6.81 22.45
C PHE A 57 -8.58 5.38 22.49
N VAL A 58 -8.99 4.53 21.55
CA VAL A 58 -8.52 3.14 21.47
C VAL A 58 -7.11 3.12 20.87
N THR A 59 -6.84 3.95 19.86
CA THR A 59 -5.52 4.13 19.23
C THR A 59 -4.40 4.38 20.25
N GLU A 60 -4.66 5.18 21.28
CA GLU A 60 -3.68 5.48 22.35
C GLU A 60 -3.42 4.30 23.30
N LYS A 61 -4.31 3.29 23.34
CA LYS A 61 -4.15 2.08 24.14
C LYS A 61 -3.42 0.95 23.41
N PHE A 62 -3.37 1.00 22.08
CA PHE A 62 -2.62 0.04 21.29
C PHE A 62 -1.10 0.23 21.49
N SER A 63 -0.41 -0.85 21.80
CA SER A 63 1.05 -0.85 21.94
C SER A 63 1.73 -0.48 20.63
N TYR A 64 1.18 -0.95 19.49
CA TYR A 64 1.68 -0.59 18.17
C TYR A 64 0.56 -0.43 17.13
N ILE A 65 0.73 0.51 16.22
CA ILE A 65 -0.12 0.67 15.04
C ILE A 65 0.80 0.75 13.82
N PHE A 66 0.72 -0.26 12.98
CA PHE A 66 1.45 -0.43 11.73
C PHE A 66 0.56 0.02 10.57
N SER A 67 0.59 1.31 10.26
CA SER A 67 -0.08 1.85 9.07
C SER A 67 0.81 1.75 7.84
N GLU A 68 0.23 1.83 6.66
CA GLU A 68 0.93 1.62 5.39
C GLU A 68 1.73 0.29 5.39
N ASN A 69 1.11 -0.79 5.90
CA ASN A 69 1.71 -2.12 6.08
C ASN A 69 3.00 -2.11 6.94
N GLY A 70 3.08 -1.19 7.91
CA GLY A 70 4.21 -1.07 8.83
C GLY A 70 5.34 -0.17 8.35
N LEU A 71 5.18 0.52 7.22
CA LEU A 71 6.07 1.60 6.81
C LEU A 71 6.02 2.76 7.80
N VAL A 72 4.86 3.00 8.41
CA VAL A 72 4.67 3.96 9.47
C VAL A 72 4.23 3.24 10.74
N VAL A 73 4.96 3.46 11.82
CA VAL A 73 4.72 2.81 13.12
C VAL A 73 4.46 3.86 14.18
N HIS A 74 3.32 3.72 14.85
CA HIS A 74 3.00 4.46 16.06
C HIS A 74 3.02 3.51 17.26
N SER A 75 3.41 4.03 18.43
CA SER A 75 3.30 3.34 19.71
C SER A 75 2.57 4.25 20.69
N TYR A 76 1.47 3.75 21.28
CA TYR A 76 0.62 4.53 22.19
C TYR A 76 0.24 5.90 21.61
N GLY A 77 -0.18 5.92 20.35
CA GLY A 77 -0.55 7.14 19.61
C GLY A 77 0.63 7.99 19.10
N GLN A 78 1.86 7.77 19.57
CA GLN A 78 3.03 8.55 19.13
C GLN A 78 3.76 7.87 17.97
N LYS A 79 4.10 8.65 16.94
CA LYS A 79 4.87 8.15 15.79
C LYS A 79 6.31 7.84 16.22
N ILE A 80 6.70 6.56 16.14
CA ILE A 80 8.05 6.11 16.52
C ILE A 80 8.94 5.84 15.31
N LYS A 81 8.36 5.48 14.17
CA LYS A 81 9.11 5.19 12.94
C LYS A 81 8.30 5.57 11.72
N SER A 82 8.99 6.16 10.75
CA SER A 82 8.54 6.29 9.37
C SER A 82 9.65 5.74 8.51
N THR A 83 9.35 4.87 7.57
CA THR A 83 10.31 4.47 6.54
C THR A 83 10.05 5.34 5.32
N ASN A 84 11.06 6.11 4.92
CA ASN A 84 11.04 6.87 3.69
C ASN A 84 11.75 6.07 2.59
N ILE A 85 11.09 5.87 1.45
CA ILE A 85 11.66 5.16 0.30
C ILE A 85 12.92 5.87 -0.21
N VAL A 86 12.99 7.20 -0.12
CA VAL A 86 14.18 7.98 -0.50
C VAL A 86 15.36 7.63 0.38
N GLU A 87 15.15 7.53 1.70
CA GLU A 87 16.22 7.13 2.64
C GLU A 87 16.63 5.67 2.47
N HIS A 88 15.68 4.78 2.17
CA HIS A 88 15.94 3.36 2.03
C HIS A 88 16.63 2.99 0.70
N VAL A 89 16.21 3.62 -0.40
CA VAL A 89 16.65 3.27 -1.77
C VAL A 89 17.72 4.24 -2.27
N GLY A 90 17.64 5.52 -1.92
CA GLY A 90 18.55 6.56 -2.39
C GLY A 90 18.11 7.23 -3.70
N GLU A 91 18.42 8.52 -3.82
CA GLU A 91 18.01 9.39 -4.94
C GLU A 91 18.46 8.91 -6.31
N ASP A 92 19.71 8.44 -6.46
CA ASP A 92 20.24 8.01 -7.76
C ASP A 92 19.43 6.83 -8.36
N ILE A 93 19.15 5.82 -7.53
CA ILE A 93 18.37 4.65 -7.96
C ILE A 93 16.94 5.07 -8.29
N LEU A 94 16.34 5.93 -7.47
CA LEU A 94 14.98 6.43 -7.68
C LEU A 94 14.86 7.23 -8.97
N GLN A 95 15.78 8.16 -9.26
CA GLN A 95 15.77 8.93 -10.50
C GLN A 95 15.94 8.04 -11.73
N ARG A 96 16.86 7.06 -11.68
CA ARG A 96 17.03 6.09 -12.77
C ARG A 96 15.77 5.25 -13.00
N PHE A 97 15.10 4.85 -11.92
CA PHE A 97 13.82 4.15 -11.99
C PHE A 97 12.72 5.01 -12.61
N ILE A 98 12.55 6.25 -12.15
CA ILE A 98 11.54 7.18 -12.65
C ILE A 98 11.76 7.47 -14.14
N ASN A 99 12.99 7.77 -14.54
CA ASN A 99 13.33 8.02 -15.94
C ASN A 99 13.00 6.82 -16.82
N PHE A 100 13.29 5.61 -16.36
CA PHE A 100 12.92 4.39 -17.07
C PHE A 100 11.39 4.25 -17.21
N CYS A 101 10.65 4.43 -16.12
CA CYS A 101 9.18 4.35 -16.13
C CYS A 101 8.57 5.39 -17.08
N LEU A 102 9.01 6.64 -17.00
CA LEU A 102 8.52 7.72 -17.86
C LEU A 102 8.84 7.47 -19.33
N GLN A 103 10.06 7.03 -19.66
CA GLN A 103 10.44 6.70 -21.03
C GLN A 103 9.67 5.48 -21.56
N TYR A 104 9.41 4.48 -20.72
CA TYR A 104 8.58 3.35 -21.11
C TYR A 104 7.14 3.79 -21.40
N MET A 105 6.55 4.55 -20.48
CA MET A 105 5.17 5.02 -20.59
C MET A 105 4.98 6.06 -21.70
N SER A 106 6.02 6.79 -22.10
CA SER A 106 5.95 7.68 -23.26
C SER A 106 5.77 6.90 -24.58
N ASN A 107 6.37 5.71 -24.67
CA ASN A 107 6.42 4.91 -25.89
C ASN A 107 5.24 3.93 -26.07
N ILE A 108 4.51 3.60 -25.00
CA ILE A 108 3.31 2.75 -25.11
C ILE A 108 2.12 3.56 -25.62
N TRP A 109 1.28 2.98 -26.49
CA TRP A 109 0.01 3.59 -26.87
C TRP A 109 -1.12 2.91 -26.09
N LEU A 110 -1.93 3.70 -25.40
CA LEU A 110 -3.06 3.22 -24.58
C LEU A 110 -4.36 3.83 -25.10
N PRO A 111 -5.53 3.21 -24.84
CA PRO A 111 -6.82 3.81 -25.20
C PRO A 111 -6.97 5.23 -24.65
N ARG A 112 -6.46 5.45 -23.42
CA ARG A 112 -6.42 6.72 -22.73
C ARG A 112 -5.09 6.91 -22.01
N LYS A 113 -4.63 8.16 -21.93
CA LYS A 113 -3.58 8.62 -21.02
C LYS A 113 -4.07 9.88 -20.32
N ARG A 114 -3.81 9.98 -19.02
CA ARG A 114 -4.20 11.12 -18.17
C ARG A 114 -2.95 11.70 -17.52
N GLY A 115 -2.95 11.84 -16.20
CA GLY A 115 -1.83 12.36 -15.42
C GLY A 115 -1.66 11.58 -14.12
N ASN A 116 -0.64 11.96 -13.34
CA ASN A 116 -0.22 11.25 -12.13
C ASN A 116 0.14 9.77 -12.42
N PHE A 117 1.11 9.59 -13.32
CA PHE A 117 1.62 8.27 -13.73
C PHE A 117 2.55 7.63 -12.71
N ILE A 118 3.28 8.46 -11.96
CA ILE A 118 4.18 8.05 -10.89
C ILE A 118 3.77 8.85 -9.66
N GLU A 119 3.29 8.17 -8.63
CA GLU A 119 2.91 8.78 -7.36
C GLU A 119 3.88 8.30 -6.27
N PHE A 120 4.60 9.25 -5.67
CA PHE A 120 5.41 9.00 -4.49
C PHE A 120 4.54 8.88 -3.25
N ARG A 121 4.78 7.82 -2.48
CA ARG A 121 4.31 7.68 -1.11
C ARG A 121 5.52 7.50 -0.18
N ASN A 122 5.26 7.49 1.13
CA ASN A 122 6.31 7.43 2.14
C ASN A 122 7.22 6.21 1.94
N GLY A 123 6.68 5.01 1.78
CA GLY A 123 7.51 3.81 1.63
C GLY A 123 7.40 3.07 0.29
N LEU A 124 6.68 3.63 -0.68
CA LEU A 124 6.48 3.01 -1.98
C LEU A 124 6.26 4.05 -3.09
N ILE A 125 6.42 3.62 -4.33
CA ILE A 125 6.06 4.39 -5.52
C ILE A 125 4.99 3.62 -6.27
N ASN A 126 3.86 4.27 -6.54
CA ASN A 126 2.84 3.72 -7.43
C ASN A 126 3.12 4.15 -8.86
N VAL A 127 3.09 3.20 -9.79
CA VAL A 127 3.18 3.49 -11.21
C VAL A 127 1.87 3.05 -11.86
N CYS A 128 1.16 3.97 -12.51
CA CYS A 128 -0.03 3.62 -13.29
C CYS A 128 0.10 4.15 -14.73
N PRO A 129 0.15 3.26 -15.75
CA PRO A 129 0.31 3.64 -17.15
C PRO A 129 -0.79 4.56 -17.72
N VAL A 130 -2.06 4.35 -17.34
CA VAL A 130 -3.17 5.23 -17.74
C VAL A 130 -3.14 6.57 -16.99
N GLY A 131 -2.50 6.60 -15.82
CA GLY A 131 -2.43 7.74 -14.90
C GLY A 131 -3.56 7.75 -13.87
N ARG A 132 -3.25 8.02 -12.60
CA ARG A 132 -4.22 7.96 -11.49
C ARG A 132 -5.31 9.04 -11.54
N SER A 133 -5.14 10.06 -12.36
CA SER A 133 -6.16 11.09 -12.60
C SER A 133 -7.28 10.63 -13.54
N CYS A 134 -7.32 9.35 -13.95
CA CYS A 134 -8.38 8.81 -14.79
C CYS A 134 -9.71 8.65 -14.07
N SER A 135 -10.81 8.68 -14.82
CA SER A 135 -12.13 8.33 -14.29
C SER A 135 -12.27 6.82 -14.05
N GLN A 136 -13.29 6.40 -13.30
CA GLN A 136 -13.55 4.97 -13.08
C GLN A 136 -13.77 4.23 -14.41
N LYS A 137 -14.57 4.82 -15.32
CA LYS A 137 -14.81 4.25 -16.66
C LYS A 137 -13.52 4.03 -17.45
N GLU A 138 -12.59 4.99 -17.39
CA GLU A 138 -11.29 4.89 -18.06
C GLU A 138 -10.38 3.85 -17.42
N ARG A 139 -10.49 3.68 -16.10
CA ARG A 139 -9.80 2.61 -15.36
C ARG A 139 -10.32 1.24 -15.78
N ASP A 140 -11.63 1.08 -15.88
CA ASP A 140 -12.27 -0.17 -16.31
C ASP A 140 -11.88 -0.50 -17.77
N GLU A 141 -11.89 0.49 -18.67
CA GLU A 141 -11.41 0.36 -20.06
C GLU A 141 -9.93 -0.05 -20.12
N PHE A 142 -9.09 0.51 -19.26
CA PHE A 142 -7.68 0.10 -19.16
C PHE A 142 -7.52 -1.32 -18.62
N ALA A 143 -8.30 -1.72 -17.62
CA ALA A 143 -8.26 -3.07 -17.06
C ALA A 143 -8.66 -4.12 -18.10
N GLU A 144 -9.71 -3.85 -18.90
CA GLU A 144 -10.10 -4.69 -20.03
C GLU A 144 -9.01 -4.75 -21.11
N TYR A 145 -8.42 -3.60 -21.46
CA TYR A 145 -7.33 -3.52 -22.43
C TYR A 145 -6.11 -4.34 -21.97
N ASP A 146 -5.69 -4.18 -20.72
CA ASP A 146 -4.53 -4.89 -20.15
C ASP A 146 -4.80 -6.40 -20.10
N ALA A 147 -5.99 -6.82 -19.65
CA ALA A 147 -6.38 -8.22 -19.63
C ALA A 147 -6.42 -8.84 -21.04
N ALA A 148 -6.99 -8.15 -22.02
CA ALA A 148 -7.02 -8.60 -23.41
C ALA A 148 -5.63 -8.69 -24.03
N PHE A 149 -4.74 -7.75 -23.70
CA PHE A 149 -3.35 -7.74 -24.17
C PHE A 149 -2.51 -8.84 -23.51
N HIS A 150 -2.72 -9.11 -22.22
CA HIS A 150 -2.09 -10.19 -21.47
C HIS A 150 -2.43 -11.57 -22.06
N ASN A 151 -3.69 -11.77 -22.44
CA ASN A 151 -4.16 -13.04 -23.03
C ASN A 151 -3.67 -13.27 -24.47
N ARG A 152 -3.30 -12.23 -25.23
CA ARG A 152 -2.85 -12.33 -26.62
C ARG A 152 -1.35 -12.63 -26.79
N LEU A 153 -0.53 -12.39 -25.76
CA LEU A 153 0.95 -12.44 -25.83
C LEU A 153 1.60 -13.53 -24.96
N SER A 154 0.83 -14.56 -24.58
CA SER A 154 1.26 -15.67 -23.71
C SER A 154 2.49 -16.47 -24.19
N ASN A 155 3.08 -16.17 -25.35
CA ASN A 155 4.15 -16.97 -25.93
C ASN A 155 5.52 -16.29 -26.13
N SER A 156 5.78 -15.04 -25.72
CA SER A 156 7.16 -14.52 -25.92
C SER A 156 7.73 -13.44 -24.98
N PHE A 157 6.97 -12.56 -24.32
CA PHE A 157 7.58 -11.50 -23.51
C PHE A 157 6.62 -11.02 -22.42
N PRO A 158 6.97 -11.11 -21.11
CA PRO A 158 6.09 -10.57 -20.08
C PRO A 158 6.11 -9.04 -20.16
N LEU A 159 4.99 -8.46 -20.57
CA LEU A 159 4.87 -7.05 -20.91
C LEU A 159 4.18 -6.20 -19.84
N SER A 160 3.72 -6.78 -18.74
CA SER A 160 3.30 -5.95 -17.62
C SER A 160 4.52 -5.13 -17.20
N LEU A 161 4.34 -3.80 -17.17
CA LEU A 161 5.38 -2.87 -16.75
C LEU A 161 6.00 -3.36 -15.44
N ILE A 162 5.18 -3.88 -14.53
CA ILE A 162 5.60 -4.50 -13.28
C ILE A 162 6.51 -5.72 -13.46
N VAL A 163 6.23 -6.67 -14.36
CA VAL A 163 7.15 -7.81 -14.55
C VAL A 163 8.47 -7.36 -15.18
N LYS A 164 8.44 -6.41 -16.12
CA LYS A 164 9.68 -5.81 -16.65
C LYS A 164 10.46 -5.05 -15.57
N LEU A 165 9.76 -4.31 -14.70
CA LEU A 165 10.34 -3.58 -13.58
C LEU A 165 10.93 -4.56 -12.55
N LEU A 166 10.17 -5.55 -12.10
CA LEU A 166 10.61 -6.57 -11.17
C LEU A 166 11.80 -7.36 -11.71
N ASN A 167 11.83 -7.69 -13.01
CA ASN A 167 12.97 -8.39 -13.61
C ASN A 167 14.20 -7.49 -13.73
N ARG A 168 14.05 -6.24 -14.16
CA ARG A 168 15.18 -5.30 -14.33
C ARG A 168 15.77 -4.84 -13.01
N TRP A 169 14.95 -4.76 -11.97
CA TRP A 169 15.31 -4.21 -10.66
C TRP A 169 15.33 -5.26 -9.54
N ARG A 170 15.35 -6.55 -9.91
CA ARG A 170 15.33 -7.69 -8.98
C ARG A 170 16.45 -7.64 -7.93
N TYR A 171 17.59 -7.06 -8.29
CA TYR A 171 18.78 -6.97 -7.42
C TYR A 171 18.77 -5.77 -6.47
N CYS A 172 17.79 -4.88 -6.58
CA CYS A 172 17.70 -3.66 -5.77
C CYS A 172 16.70 -3.78 -4.59
N ASN A 173 16.21 -5.00 -4.26
CA ASN A 173 15.17 -5.24 -3.24
C ASN A 173 13.90 -4.38 -3.41
N LEU A 174 13.65 -3.97 -4.65
CA LEU A 174 12.61 -3.00 -4.98
C LEU A 174 11.20 -3.62 -4.93
N SER A 175 11.06 -4.95 -4.94
CA SER A 175 9.80 -5.68 -5.06
C SER A 175 8.71 -5.33 -4.04
N THR A 176 9.08 -4.91 -2.82
CA THR A 176 8.13 -4.54 -1.76
C THR A 176 7.67 -3.08 -1.83
N CYS A 177 8.26 -2.28 -2.71
CA CYS A 177 8.05 -0.83 -2.79
C CYS A 177 7.25 -0.39 -4.03
N PHE A 178 6.72 -1.33 -4.83
CA PHE A 178 5.94 -1.00 -6.04
C PHE A 178 4.63 -1.76 -6.07
N THR A 179 3.56 -1.05 -6.42
CA THR A 179 2.24 -1.66 -6.62
C THR A 179 1.65 -1.17 -7.95
N ASP A 180 0.89 -2.04 -8.63
CA ASP A 180 -0.02 -1.59 -9.69
C ASP A 180 -1.27 -1.02 -9.04
N SER A 181 -1.47 0.28 -9.16
CA SER A 181 -2.68 0.90 -8.62
C SER A 181 -3.88 0.82 -9.57
N CYS A 182 -3.71 0.19 -10.74
CA CYS A 182 -4.74 0.15 -11.77
C CYS A 182 -5.41 -1.24 -11.92
N THR A 183 -4.95 -2.24 -11.14
CA THR A 183 -5.56 -3.57 -11.01
C THR A 183 -6.05 -3.92 -9.59
N ILE A 184 -5.96 -2.98 -8.64
CA ILE A 184 -6.50 -3.08 -7.26
C ILE A 184 -7.64 -2.09 -7.07
#